data_AF-A0AAU8X4E8-F1
#
_entry.id   AF-A0AAU8X4E8-F1
#
_cell.length_a   1.000
_cell.length_b   1.000
_cell.length_c   1.000
_cell.angle_alpha   90.00
_cell.angle_beta   90.00
_cell.angle_gamma   90.00
#
_symmetry.space_group_name_H-M   'P 1'
#
loop_
_entity.id
_entity.type
_entity.pdbx_description
1 polymer ?
#
loop_
_entity_poly.entity_id
_entity_poly.type
_entity_poly.pdbx_seq_one_letter_code
_entity_poly.pdbx_strand_id
1 'polypeptide(L)'
;MFFSKEENELIIKNTIKYCERNVNNGKVLDFDRSLINGIYIMLSAFIKEPAFWDEHCSFGISDIGDSFLTRLNKFNNSISDEGGKVEALYISSFRLFYEGYLTSGIELSSDYNNVIKLSKDNTGNFSENAQEYINFTMRDLSTHLFRKLMSSPEVKVIKEISGTVSSANSLTQEWNDKLAEKIEKADNLKKSIEGYTDAFNFVGLHQGFDKLHKRKVEEKNRLIGLMFFFGYFDNITFCSKNM
;
A
#
# COMPACT_ATOMS: atom_id res chain seq x y z
N MET A 1 16.33 -14.77 -5.92
CA MET A 1 16.98 -14.58 -7.23
C MET A 1 17.50 -15.94 -7.69
N PHE A 2 17.07 -16.40 -8.85
CA PHE A 2 17.28 -17.73 -9.39
C PHE A 2 18.44 -17.76 -10.38
N PHE A 3 18.46 -16.91 -11.41
CA PHE A 3 19.57 -16.80 -12.37
C PHE A 3 20.78 -16.11 -11.78
N SER A 4 20.58 -15.15 -10.87
CA SER A 4 21.68 -14.46 -10.19
C SER A 4 22.34 -15.30 -9.09
N LYS A 5 21.85 -16.52 -8.84
CA LYS A 5 22.47 -17.45 -7.87
C LYS A 5 23.69 -18.10 -8.53
N GLU A 6 24.87 -17.91 -7.93
CA GLU A 6 26.16 -18.38 -8.48
C GLU A 6 26.16 -19.87 -8.89
N GLU A 7 25.56 -20.73 -8.07
CA GLU A 7 25.41 -22.16 -8.37
C GLU A 7 24.60 -22.41 -9.67
N ASN A 8 23.47 -21.71 -9.83
CA ASN A 8 22.61 -21.85 -11.00
C ASN A 8 23.28 -21.25 -12.23
N GLU A 9 23.95 -20.11 -12.07
CA GLU A 9 24.71 -19.44 -13.11
C GLU A 9 25.82 -20.37 -13.67
N LEU A 10 26.52 -21.09 -12.79
CA LEU A 10 27.55 -22.06 -13.18
C LEU A 10 26.96 -23.22 -13.98
N ILE A 11 25.82 -23.77 -13.56
CA ILE A 11 25.13 -24.85 -14.26
C ILE A 11 24.76 -24.41 -15.68
N ILE A 12 24.17 -23.22 -15.81
CA ILE A 12 23.77 -22.65 -17.10
C ILE A 12 24.98 -22.38 -17.99
N LYS A 13 26.06 -21.79 -17.46
CA LYS A 13 27.31 -21.56 -18.22
C LYS A 13 27.92 -22.87 -18.74
N ASN A 14 27.86 -23.94 -17.95
CA ASN A 14 28.31 -25.26 -18.40
C ASN A 14 27.44 -25.80 -19.55
N THR A 15 26.12 -25.59 -19.49
CA THR A 15 25.21 -25.95 -20.57
C THR A 15 25.43 -25.12 -21.83
N ILE A 16 25.69 -23.82 -21.72
CA ILE A 16 26.04 -22.97 -22.87
C ILE A 16 27.28 -23.51 -23.59
N LYS A 17 28.36 -23.79 -22.84
CA LYS A 17 29.59 -24.38 -23.41
C LYS A 17 29.33 -25.73 -24.05
N TYR A 18 28.40 -26.50 -23.50
CA TYR A 18 27.99 -27.78 -24.07
C TYR A 18 27.26 -27.60 -25.41
N CYS A 19 26.32 -26.66 -25.50
CA CYS A 19 25.61 -26.32 -26.74
C CYS A 19 26.61 -25.89 -27.84
N GLU A 20 27.57 -25.01 -27.53
CA GLU A 20 28.57 -24.53 -28.48
C GLU A 20 29.40 -25.66 -29.10
N ARG A 21 29.80 -26.65 -28.27
CA ARG A 21 30.59 -27.80 -28.74
C ARG A 21 29.81 -28.75 -29.64
N ASN A 22 28.49 -28.84 -29.44
CA ASN A 22 27.67 -29.89 -30.03
C ASN A 22 26.74 -29.40 -31.15
N VAL A 23 26.53 -28.10 -31.31
CA VAL A 23 25.67 -27.55 -32.38
C VAL A 23 26.15 -27.97 -33.77
N ASN A 24 27.47 -28.06 -33.98
CA ASN A 24 28.08 -28.47 -35.25
C ASN A 24 28.40 -29.96 -35.33
N ASN A 25 27.94 -30.78 -34.38
CA ASN A 25 28.17 -32.21 -34.41
C ASN A 25 27.32 -32.84 -35.55
N GLY A 26 27.98 -33.46 -36.53
CA GLY A 26 27.35 -34.08 -37.69
C GLY A 26 26.43 -35.27 -37.38
N LYS A 27 26.40 -35.73 -36.12
CA LYS A 27 25.49 -36.79 -35.63
C LYS A 27 24.13 -36.27 -35.15
N VAL A 28 23.96 -34.95 -35.02
CA VAL A 28 22.71 -34.33 -34.53
C VAL A 28 21.79 -34.04 -35.71
N LEU A 29 20.51 -34.39 -35.60
CA LEU A 29 19.48 -34.09 -36.59
C LEU A 29 19.30 -32.56 -36.76
N ASP A 30 18.91 -32.11 -37.95
CA ASP A 30 18.83 -30.67 -38.25
C ASP A 30 17.83 -29.91 -37.36
N PHE A 31 16.72 -30.57 -36.97
CA PHE A 31 15.76 -29.98 -36.04
C PHE A 31 16.34 -29.85 -34.62
N ASP A 32 16.96 -30.91 -34.10
CA ASP A 32 17.63 -30.87 -32.79
C ASP A 32 18.76 -29.83 -32.76
N ARG A 33 19.48 -29.66 -33.87
CA ARG A 33 20.49 -28.59 -34.00
C ARG A 33 19.85 -27.21 -33.85
N SER A 34 18.70 -27.00 -34.48
CA SER A 34 17.94 -25.75 -34.36
C SER A 34 17.47 -25.50 -32.92
N LEU A 35 17.01 -26.55 -32.23
CA LEU A 35 16.62 -26.48 -30.81
C LEU A 35 17.83 -26.16 -29.90
N ILE A 36 18.97 -26.82 -30.12
CA ILE A 36 20.22 -26.56 -29.37
C ILE A 36 20.66 -25.11 -29.55
N ASN A 37 20.57 -24.57 -30.76
CA ASN A 37 20.86 -23.16 -31.01
C ASN A 37 19.88 -22.22 -30.28
N GLY A 38 18.58 -22.56 -30.27
CA GLY A 38 17.60 -21.79 -29.51
C GLY A 38 17.85 -21.83 -28.00
N ILE A 39 18.21 -22.99 -27.44
CA ILE A 39 18.64 -23.14 -26.04
C ILE A 39 19.84 -22.22 -25.77
N TYR A 40 20.86 -22.27 -26.63
CA TYR A 40 22.03 -21.41 -26.49
C TYR A 40 21.68 -19.92 -26.41
N ILE A 41 20.83 -19.43 -27.32
CA ILE A 41 20.39 -18.03 -27.35
C ILE A 41 19.69 -17.65 -26.04
N MET A 42 18.73 -18.46 -25.59
CA MET A 42 17.94 -18.18 -24.38
C MET A 42 18.80 -18.22 -23.11
N LEU A 43 19.64 -19.25 -22.96
CA LEU A 43 20.54 -19.36 -21.81
C LEU A 43 21.56 -18.22 -21.78
N SER A 44 22.08 -17.81 -22.94
CA SER A 44 22.99 -16.67 -23.04
C SER A 44 22.31 -15.37 -22.62
N ALA A 45 21.02 -15.19 -22.97
CA ALA A 45 20.23 -14.05 -22.51
C ALA A 45 20.13 -14.05 -20.97
N PHE A 46 19.85 -15.20 -20.35
CA PHE A 46 19.76 -15.33 -18.90
C PHE A 46 21.05 -14.96 -18.17
N ILE A 47 22.21 -15.30 -18.73
CA ILE A 47 23.52 -15.01 -18.12
C ILE A 47 23.99 -13.59 -18.39
N LYS A 48 23.57 -12.99 -19.51
CA LYS A 48 23.92 -11.61 -19.85
C LYS A 48 23.29 -10.62 -18.86
N GLU A 49 22.03 -10.83 -18.49
CA GLU A 49 21.27 -9.93 -17.62
C GLU A 49 20.43 -10.71 -16.57
N PRO A 50 21.07 -11.42 -15.61
CA PRO A 50 20.37 -12.37 -14.73
C PRO A 50 19.34 -11.71 -13.82
N ALA A 51 19.62 -10.51 -13.31
CA ALA A 51 18.68 -9.77 -12.46
C ALA A 51 17.40 -9.40 -13.23
N PHE A 52 17.53 -9.02 -14.50
CA PHE A 52 16.39 -8.72 -15.37
C PHE A 52 15.49 -9.95 -15.52
N TRP A 53 16.07 -11.11 -15.82
CA TRP A 53 15.28 -12.34 -15.97
C TRP A 53 14.68 -12.84 -14.66
N ASP A 54 15.39 -12.69 -13.54
CA ASP A 54 14.87 -13.02 -12.20
C ASP A 54 13.60 -12.25 -11.84
N GLU A 55 13.54 -10.97 -12.24
CA GLU A 55 12.37 -10.12 -12.05
C GLU A 55 11.24 -10.51 -13.01
N HIS A 56 11.55 -10.61 -14.30
CA HIS A 56 10.55 -10.65 -15.36
C HIS A 56 9.97 -12.05 -15.64
N CYS A 57 10.63 -13.14 -15.23
CA CYS A 57 10.05 -14.49 -15.35
C CYS A 57 9.83 -15.20 -14.00
N SER A 58 9.53 -14.42 -12.97
CA SER A 58 9.31 -14.91 -11.60
C SER A 58 8.17 -15.92 -11.47
N PHE A 59 7.13 -15.88 -12.32
CA PHE A 59 6.06 -16.89 -12.30
C PHE A 59 6.57 -18.23 -12.82
N GLY A 60 7.27 -18.24 -13.94
CA GLY A 60 7.84 -19.43 -14.55
C GLY A 60 8.94 -20.03 -13.69
N ILE A 61 9.80 -19.20 -13.08
CA ILE A 61 10.79 -19.65 -12.10
C ILE A 61 10.10 -20.38 -10.94
N SER A 62 9.02 -19.80 -10.40
CA SER A 62 8.28 -20.41 -9.29
C SER A 62 7.60 -21.72 -9.67
N ASP A 63 7.21 -21.91 -10.93
CA ASP A 63 6.47 -23.09 -11.38
C ASP A 63 7.40 -24.22 -11.87
N ILE A 64 8.44 -23.89 -12.64
CA ILE A 64 9.31 -24.88 -13.30
C ILE A 64 10.79 -24.76 -12.96
N GLY A 65 11.22 -23.82 -12.12
CA GLY A 65 12.64 -23.53 -11.84
C GLY A 65 13.46 -24.75 -11.41
N ASP A 66 13.00 -25.51 -10.41
CA ASP A 66 13.73 -26.69 -9.92
C ASP A 66 13.83 -27.80 -10.98
N SER A 67 12.73 -28.01 -11.72
CA SER A 67 12.69 -28.97 -12.83
C SER A 67 13.62 -28.55 -13.98
N PHE A 68 13.74 -27.24 -14.22
CA PHE A 68 14.62 -26.67 -15.22
C PHE A 68 16.09 -26.89 -14.86
N LEU A 69 16.51 -26.63 -13.62
CA LEU A 69 17.88 -26.93 -13.15
C LEU A 69 18.20 -28.43 -13.27
N THR A 70 17.24 -29.29 -12.93
CA THR A 70 17.39 -30.74 -13.08
C THR A 70 17.61 -31.13 -14.54
N ARG A 71 16.89 -30.51 -15.49
CA ARG A 71 17.06 -30.75 -16.93
C ARG A 71 18.43 -30.26 -17.42
N LEU A 72 18.89 -29.08 -17.00
CA LEU A 72 20.21 -28.55 -17.33
C LEU A 72 21.34 -29.50 -16.88
N ASN A 73 21.28 -29.97 -15.63
CA ASN A 73 22.28 -30.91 -15.09
C ASN A 73 22.28 -32.24 -15.83
N LYS A 74 21.11 -32.78 -16.21
CA LYS A 74 21.03 -34.00 -17.01
C LYS A 74 21.59 -33.81 -18.42
N PHE A 75 21.29 -32.67 -19.05
CA PHE A 75 21.74 -32.33 -20.39
C PHE A 75 23.27 -32.24 -20.49
N ASN A 76 23.93 -31.70 -19.46
CA ASN A 76 25.40 -31.61 -19.42
C ASN A 76 26.12 -32.97 -19.40
N ASN A 77 25.44 -34.04 -18.98
CA ASN A 77 26.06 -35.34 -18.69
C ASN A 77 25.89 -36.40 -19.80
N SER A 78 24.96 -36.25 -20.76
CA SER A 78 24.83 -37.18 -21.89
C SER A 78 23.99 -36.61 -23.05
N ILE A 79 24.51 -36.70 -24.27
CA ILE A 79 23.77 -36.45 -25.52
C ILE A 79 23.02 -37.69 -26.02
N SER A 80 23.13 -38.83 -25.34
CA SER A 80 22.64 -40.12 -25.86
C SER A 80 21.13 -40.12 -26.07
N ASP A 81 20.75 -39.81 -27.31
CA ASP A 81 19.72 -40.35 -28.20
C ASP A 81 18.28 -40.52 -27.67
N GLU A 82 17.92 -39.78 -26.63
CA GLU A 82 16.52 -39.54 -26.33
C GLU A 82 16.19 -38.13 -26.81
N GLY A 83 15.73 -37.98 -28.06
CA GLY A 83 15.35 -36.69 -28.66
C GLY A 83 14.45 -35.82 -27.76
N GLY A 84 13.69 -36.44 -26.86
CA GLY A 84 12.92 -35.76 -25.82
C GLY A 84 13.72 -34.91 -24.82
N LYS A 85 15.04 -35.14 -24.63
CA LYS A 85 15.87 -34.36 -23.68
C LYS A 85 16.16 -32.95 -24.19
N VAL A 86 16.57 -32.84 -25.46
CA VAL A 86 16.82 -31.55 -26.12
C VAL A 86 15.52 -30.76 -26.14
N GLU A 87 14.45 -31.41 -26.57
CA GLU A 87 13.12 -30.83 -26.66
C GLU A 87 12.59 -30.34 -25.29
N ALA A 88 12.68 -31.17 -24.25
CA ALA A 88 12.23 -30.80 -22.91
C ALA A 88 13.00 -29.61 -22.32
N LEU A 89 14.31 -29.53 -22.58
CA LEU A 89 15.11 -28.38 -22.16
C LEU A 89 14.77 -27.13 -22.97
N TYR A 90 14.57 -27.27 -24.28
CA TYR A 90 14.13 -26.18 -25.16
C TYR A 90 12.83 -25.57 -24.66
N ILE A 91 11.81 -26.39 -24.40
CA ILE A 91 10.49 -25.93 -23.95
C ILE A 91 10.56 -25.22 -22.60
N SER A 92 11.32 -25.78 -21.67
CA SER A 92 11.49 -25.18 -20.34
C SER A 92 12.20 -23.82 -20.44
N SER A 93 13.23 -23.73 -21.28
CA SER A 93 13.94 -22.48 -21.58
C SER A 93 13.01 -21.47 -22.26
N PHE A 94 12.25 -21.93 -23.26
CA PHE A 94 11.31 -21.12 -24.03
C PHE A 94 10.21 -20.54 -23.17
N ARG A 95 9.68 -21.30 -22.22
CA ARG A 95 8.67 -20.80 -21.28
C ARG A 95 9.19 -19.64 -20.43
N LEU A 96 10.37 -19.79 -19.81
CA LEU A 96 10.99 -18.73 -19.00
C LEU A 96 11.32 -17.51 -19.85
N PHE A 97 11.89 -17.74 -21.04
CA PHE A 97 12.25 -16.70 -21.98
C PHE A 97 11.02 -15.91 -22.48
N TYR A 98 9.96 -16.61 -22.87
CA TYR A 98 8.75 -16.00 -23.40
C TYR A 98 7.96 -15.26 -22.32
N GLU A 99 7.97 -15.77 -21.09
CA GLU A 99 7.42 -15.03 -19.94
C GLU A 99 8.14 -13.69 -19.75
N GLY A 100 9.47 -13.69 -19.70
CA GLY A 100 10.24 -12.46 -19.55
C GLY A 100 10.03 -11.49 -20.71
N TYR A 101 9.82 -11.99 -21.93
CA TYR A 101 9.39 -11.16 -23.06
C TYR A 101 8.01 -10.52 -22.83
N LEU A 102 7.00 -11.29 -22.40
CA LEU A 102 5.65 -10.79 -22.18
C LEU A 102 5.58 -9.73 -21.07
N THR A 103 6.35 -9.89 -20.00
CA THR A 103 6.28 -9.03 -18.82
C THR A 103 7.15 -7.80 -18.91
N SER A 104 8.25 -7.84 -19.67
CA SER A 104 9.19 -6.72 -19.79
C SER A 104 8.80 -5.67 -20.82
N GLY A 105 8.00 -6.04 -21.82
CA GLY A 105 7.67 -5.16 -22.94
C GLY A 105 8.88 -4.75 -23.79
N ILE A 106 10.01 -5.47 -23.70
CA ILE A 106 11.21 -5.19 -24.48
C ILE A 106 10.99 -5.50 -25.96
N GLU A 107 11.55 -4.64 -26.82
CA GLU A 107 11.68 -4.92 -28.24
C GLU A 107 12.75 -6.00 -28.47
N LEU A 108 12.33 -7.15 -28.99
CA LEU A 108 13.22 -8.29 -29.16
C LEU A 108 14.27 -8.04 -30.24
N SER A 109 15.51 -8.41 -29.94
CA SER A 109 16.56 -8.52 -30.96
C SER A 109 16.17 -9.50 -32.07
N SER A 110 16.86 -9.44 -33.21
CA SER A 110 16.63 -10.40 -34.30
C SER A 110 16.81 -11.85 -33.84
N ASP A 111 17.80 -12.13 -33.00
CA ASP A 111 18.08 -13.48 -32.51
C ASP A 111 16.96 -14.01 -31.60
N TYR A 112 16.41 -13.13 -30.76
CA TYR A 112 15.29 -13.47 -29.87
C TYR A 112 14.01 -13.74 -30.66
N ASN A 113 13.75 -12.94 -31.70
CA ASN A 113 12.63 -13.18 -32.62
C ASN A 113 12.79 -14.53 -33.36
N ASN A 114 14.01 -14.94 -33.69
CA ASN A 114 14.25 -16.22 -34.34
C ASN A 114 13.89 -17.41 -33.44
N VAL A 115 14.10 -17.32 -32.12
CA VAL A 115 13.66 -18.36 -31.18
C VAL A 115 12.13 -18.48 -31.16
N ILE A 116 11.41 -17.36 -31.15
CA ILE A 116 9.93 -17.37 -31.18
C ILE A 116 9.42 -17.95 -32.51
N LYS A 117 10.02 -17.54 -33.64
CA LYS A 117 9.69 -18.09 -34.96
C LYS A 117 9.97 -19.59 -35.05
N LEU A 118 11.09 -20.05 -34.50
CA LEU A 118 11.43 -21.48 -34.44
C LEU A 118 10.30 -22.28 -33.78
N SER A 119 9.83 -21.85 -32.61
CA SER A 119 8.70 -22.50 -31.91
C SER A 119 7.38 -22.44 -32.69
N LYS A 120 7.09 -21.29 -33.30
CA LYS A 120 5.83 -21.03 -34.02
C LYS A 120 5.73 -21.79 -35.35
N ASP A 121 6.78 -21.74 -36.15
CA ASP A 121 6.77 -22.22 -37.52
C ASP A 121 7.02 -23.72 -37.60
N ASN A 122 7.61 -24.31 -36.54
CA ASN A 122 7.94 -25.73 -36.48
C ASN A 122 7.11 -26.49 -35.44
N THR A 123 5.97 -25.96 -34.97
CA THR A 123 5.15 -26.62 -33.95
C THR A 123 4.86 -28.08 -34.30
N GLY A 124 4.55 -28.40 -35.57
CA GLY A 124 4.28 -29.78 -36.01
C GLY A 124 5.47 -30.76 -35.95
N ASN A 125 6.70 -30.27 -35.79
CA ASN A 125 7.91 -31.09 -35.70
C ASN A 125 8.24 -31.48 -34.24
N PHE A 126 7.58 -30.85 -33.27
CA PHE A 126 7.70 -31.21 -31.86
C PHE A 126 6.88 -32.47 -31.53
N SER A 127 7.25 -33.20 -30.49
CA SER A 127 6.43 -34.27 -29.92
C SER A 127 5.07 -33.74 -29.45
N GLU A 128 4.05 -34.59 -29.35
CA GLU A 128 2.69 -34.18 -28.97
C GLU A 128 2.65 -33.42 -27.64
N ASN A 129 3.35 -33.94 -26.63
CA ASN A 129 3.48 -33.26 -25.33
C ASN A 129 4.17 -31.89 -25.48
N ALA A 130 5.21 -31.82 -26.30
CA ALA A 130 5.94 -30.58 -26.53
C ALA A 130 5.11 -29.51 -27.24
N GLN A 131 4.26 -29.92 -28.19
CA GLN A 131 3.30 -29.04 -28.85
C GLN A 131 2.33 -28.44 -27.86
N GLU A 132 1.81 -29.23 -26.91
CA GLU A 132 0.93 -28.73 -25.85
C GLU A 132 1.60 -27.64 -25.02
N TYR A 133 2.85 -27.85 -24.59
CA TYR A 133 3.59 -26.84 -23.84
C TYR A 133 3.89 -25.57 -24.64
N ILE A 134 4.22 -25.69 -25.93
CA ILE A 134 4.44 -24.53 -26.81
C ILE A 134 3.15 -23.75 -26.97
N ASN A 135 2.03 -24.44 -27.23
CA ASN A 135 0.72 -23.82 -27.36
C ASN A 135 0.31 -23.10 -26.07
N PHE A 136 0.47 -23.77 -24.92
CA PHE A 136 0.24 -23.16 -23.61
C PHE A 136 1.09 -21.89 -23.43
N THR A 137 2.39 -21.98 -23.70
CA THR A 137 3.33 -20.86 -23.53
C THR A 137 2.95 -19.67 -24.41
N MET A 138 2.56 -19.91 -25.67
CA MET A 138 2.25 -18.84 -26.61
C MET A 138 0.83 -18.27 -26.46
N ARG A 139 -0.14 -19.07 -26.01
CA ARG A 139 -1.58 -18.72 -26.01
C ARG A 139 -2.14 -18.46 -24.61
N ASP A 140 -1.82 -19.32 -23.66
CA ASP A 140 -2.51 -19.36 -22.37
C ASP A 140 -1.70 -18.70 -21.25
N LEU A 141 -0.38 -18.64 -21.39
CA LEU A 141 0.52 -18.06 -20.40
C LEU A 141 0.15 -16.61 -20.05
N SER A 142 -0.17 -15.78 -21.04
CA SER A 142 -0.60 -14.39 -20.83
C SER A 142 -1.85 -14.30 -19.95
N THR A 143 -2.81 -15.19 -20.15
CA THR A 143 -4.04 -15.29 -19.34
C THR A 143 -3.71 -15.73 -17.91
N HIS A 144 -2.79 -16.67 -17.73
CA HIS A 144 -2.33 -17.11 -16.41
C HIS A 144 -1.60 -15.99 -15.65
N LEU A 145 -0.70 -15.28 -16.33
CA LEU A 145 0.00 -14.12 -15.78
C LEU A 145 -0.99 -13.04 -15.37
N PHE A 146 -1.96 -12.71 -16.23
CA PHE A 146 -3.01 -11.75 -15.93
C PHE A 146 -3.86 -12.17 -14.73
N ARG A 147 -4.26 -13.44 -14.66
CA ARG A 147 -5.02 -13.98 -13.52
C ARG A 147 -4.23 -13.86 -12.21
N LYS A 148 -2.92 -14.16 -12.23
CA LYS A 148 -2.04 -14.02 -11.07
C LYS A 148 -1.92 -12.57 -10.64
N LEU A 149 -1.71 -11.65 -11.59
CA LEU A 149 -1.67 -10.21 -11.34
C LEU A 149 -2.97 -9.70 -10.71
N MET A 150 -4.12 -10.06 -11.28
CA MET A 150 -5.44 -9.65 -10.76
C MET A 150 -5.76 -10.25 -9.39
N SER A 151 -5.14 -11.37 -9.04
CA SER A 151 -5.30 -12.02 -7.74
C SER A 151 -4.35 -11.48 -6.67
N SER A 152 -3.42 -10.59 -7.06
CA SER A 152 -2.41 -10.03 -6.17
C SER A 152 -3.04 -9.16 -5.07
N PRO A 153 -2.48 -9.16 -3.84
CA PRO A 153 -2.93 -8.29 -2.75
C PRO A 153 -2.98 -6.81 -3.16
N GLU A 154 -2.02 -6.35 -3.97
CA GLU A 154 -1.88 -4.97 -4.41
C GLU A 154 -3.07 -4.54 -5.28
N VAL A 155 -3.50 -5.41 -6.21
CA VAL A 155 -4.69 -5.15 -7.05
C VAL A 155 -5.98 -5.23 -6.23
N LYS A 156 -6.04 -6.08 -5.20
CA LYS A 156 -7.18 -6.10 -4.27
C LYS A 156 -7.31 -4.78 -3.51
N VAL A 157 -6.20 -4.23 -3.02
CA VAL A 157 -6.19 -2.92 -2.37
C VAL A 157 -6.73 -1.85 -3.33
N ILE A 158 -6.29 -1.82 -4.59
CA ILE A 158 -6.81 -0.86 -5.58
C ILE A 158 -8.33 -0.99 -5.76
N LYS A 159 -8.85 -2.23 -5.80
CA LYS A 159 -10.30 -2.48 -5.89
C LYS A 159 -11.07 -1.95 -4.67
N GLU A 160 -10.43 -1.92 -3.51
CA GLU A 160 -11.01 -1.51 -2.24
C GLU A 160 -10.84 0.00 -1.93
N ILE A 161 -9.96 0.71 -2.65
CA ILE A 161 -9.69 2.16 -2.46
C ILE A 161 -10.98 2.99 -2.46
N SER A 162 -11.90 2.73 -3.37
CA SER A 162 -13.16 3.49 -3.45
C SER A 162 -13.99 3.36 -2.17
N GLY A 163 -14.02 2.17 -1.56
CA GLY A 163 -14.65 1.92 -0.28
C GLY A 163 -13.96 2.66 0.85
N THR A 164 -12.62 2.58 0.93
CA THR A 164 -11.82 3.27 1.95
C THR A 164 -12.00 4.78 1.89
N VAL A 165 -12.00 5.38 0.69
CA VAL A 165 -12.24 6.82 0.49
C VAL A 165 -13.65 7.21 0.93
N SER A 166 -14.66 6.42 0.58
CA SER A 166 -16.03 6.67 1.02
C SER A 166 -16.17 6.61 2.54
N SER A 167 -15.54 5.63 3.20
CA SER A 167 -15.56 5.51 4.66
C SER A 167 -14.84 6.67 5.36
N ALA A 168 -13.69 7.11 4.81
CA ALA A 168 -12.94 8.25 5.35
C ALA A 168 -13.73 9.56 5.24
N ASN A 169 -14.43 9.79 4.12
CA ASN A 169 -15.29 10.96 3.94
C ASN A 169 -16.47 10.94 4.93
N SER A 170 -17.11 9.79 5.11
CA SER A 170 -18.19 9.62 6.09
C SER A 170 -17.73 9.92 7.51
N LEU A 171 -16.57 9.39 7.91
CA LEU A 171 -16.00 9.63 9.24
C LEU A 171 -15.65 11.11 9.45
N THR A 172 -15.10 11.76 8.42
CA THR A 172 -14.78 13.19 8.44
C THR A 172 -16.05 14.03 8.62
N GLN A 173 -17.12 13.67 7.91
CA GLN A 173 -18.41 14.35 8.05
C GLN A 173 -19.00 14.16 9.46
N GLU A 174 -19.00 12.93 9.97
CA GLU A 174 -19.46 12.63 11.34
C GLU A 174 -18.66 13.40 12.40
N TRP A 175 -17.35 13.53 12.22
CA TRP A 175 -16.50 14.31 13.12
C TRP A 175 -16.79 15.80 13.05
N ASN A 176 -16.99 16.35 11.86
CA ASN A 176 -17.38 17.75 11.68
C ASN A 176 -18.72 18.05 12.34
N ASP A 177 -19.70 17.16 12.19
CA ASP A 177 -21.03 17.31 12.79
C ASP A 177 -20.94 17.28 14.33
N LYS A 178 -20.20 16.31 14.89
CA LYS A 178 -19.95 16.23 16.35
C LYS A 178 -19.20 17.45 16.88
N LEU A 179 -18.23 17.96 16.13
CA LEU A 179 -17.48 19.15 16.52
C LEU A 179 -18.38 20.39 16.52
N ALA A 180 -19.22 20.56 15.51
CA ALA A 180 -20.21 21.63 15.45
C ALA A 180 -21.17 21.58 16.63
N GLU A 181 -21.70 20.41 16.97
CA GLU A 181 -22.57 20.22 18.14
C GLU A 181 -21.87 20.58 19.46
N LYS A 182 -20.58 20.24 19.59
CA LYS A 182 -19.78 20.59 20.78
C LYS A 182 -19.51 22.09 20.87
N ILE A 183 -19.23 22.75 19.74
CA ILE A 183 -19.07 24.21 19.68
C ILE A 183 -20.37 24.89 20.09
N GLU A 184 -21.51 24.45 19.54
CA GLU A 184 -22.82 25.00 19.89
C GLU A 184 -23.11 24.85 21.40
N LYS A 185 -22.85 23.67 21.97
CA LYS A 185 -22.98 23.44 23.41
C LYS A 185 -22.06 24.35 24.24
N ALA A 186 -20.82 24.56 23.79
CA ALA A 186 -19.87 25.45 24.47
C ALA A 186 -20.33 26.91 24.43
N ASP A 187 -20.82 27.39 23.28
CA ASP A 187 -21.34 28.74 23.13
C ASP A 187 -22.61 28.97 23.98
N ASN A 188 -23.50 27.98 24.02
CA ASN A 188 -24.69 28.03 24.87
C ASN A 188 -24.32 28.07 26.36
N LEU A 189 -23.30 27.30 26.77
CA LEU A 189 -22.78 27.34 28.13
C LEU A 189 -22.15 28.69 28.46
N LYS A 190 -21.34 29.24 27.55
CA LYS A 190 -20.73 30.57 27.67
C LYS A 190 -21.81 31.65 27.86
N LYS A 191 -22.82 31.68 27.00
CA LYS A 191 -23.95 32.62 27.10
C LYS A 191 -24.69 32.48 28.44
N SER A 192 -24.88 31.25 28.91
CA SER A 192 -25.54 31.01 30.21
C SER A 192 -24.71 31.55 31.37
N ILE A 193 -23.39 31.35 31.35
CA ILE A 193 -22.47 31.89 32.37
C ILE A 193 -22.48 33.42 32.33
N GLU A 194 -22.38 34.03 31.15
CA GLU A 194 -22.46 35.49 30.99
C GLU A 194 -23.78 36.03 31.56
N GLY A 195 -24.92 35.40 31.21
CA GLY A 195 -26.23 35.77 31.74
C GLY A 195 -26.34 35.64 33.27
N TYR A 196 -25.79 34.57 33.87
CA TYR A 196 -25.73 34.44 35.33
C TYR A 196 -24.83 35.51 35.97
N THR A 197 -23.72 35.85 35.34
CA THR A 197 -22.77 36.86 35.85
C THR A 197 -23.41 38.25 35.88
N ASP A 198 -24.14 38.62 34.83
CA ASP A 198 -24.86 39.89 34.75
C ASP A 198 -26.02 39.95 35.76
N ALA A 199 -26.79 38.87 35.89
CA ALA A 199 -27.92 38.78 36.83
C ALA A 199 -27.47 38.87 38.30
N PHE A 200 -26.39 38.19 38.66
CA PHE A 200 -25.86 38.22 40.03
C PHE A 200 -25.18 39.55 40.38
N ASN A 201 -24.42 40.14 39.44
CA ASN A 201 -23.67 41.37 39.72
C ASN A 201 -24.53 42.63 39.81
N PHE A 202 -25.70 42.69 39.17
CA PHE A 202 -26.52 43.91 39.19
C PHE A 202 -27.71 43.85 40.14
N VAL A 203 -28.45 42.74 40.20
CA VAL A 203 -29.69 42.69 40.99
C VAL A 203 -29.40 42.53 42.48
N GLY A 204 -28.48 41.64 42.84
CA GLY A 204 -28.12 41.38 44.25
C GLY A 204 -27.38 42.55 44.89
N LEU A 205 -26.42 43.15 44.17
CA LEU A 205 -25.66 44.30 44.64
C LEU A 205 -26.53 45.56 44.73
N HIS A 206 -27.37 45.87 43.74
CA HIS A 206 -28.24 47.05 43.81
C HIS A 206 -29.22 46.97 44.98
N GLN A 207 -29.91 45.83 45.15
CA GLN A 207 -30.82 45.64 46.29
C GLN A 207 -30.08 45.66 47.64
N GLY A 208 -28.84 45.15 47.67
CA GLY A 208 -27.97 45.23 48.85
C GLY A 208 -27.60 46.68 49.20
N PHE A 209 -27.17 47.47 48.22
CA PHE A 209 -26.83 48.88 48.42
C PHE A 209 -28.04 49.74 48.80
N ASP A 210 -29.21 49.51 48.20
CA ASP A 210 -30.45 50.21 48.56
C ASP A 210 -30.86 49.94 50.01
N LYS A 211 -30.79 48.68 50.45
CA LYS A 211 -31.06 48.32 51.85
C LYS A 211 -30.04 48.94 52.81
N LEU A 212 -28.77 48.96 52.43
CA LEU A 212 -27.70 49.58 53.21
C LEU A 212 -27.91 51.10 53.33
N HIS A 213 -28.31 51.75 52.23
CA HIS A 213 -28.60 53.18 52.19
C HIS A 213 -29.79 53.54 53.10
N LYS A 214 -30.91 52.80 52.98
CA LYS A 214 -32.09 52.98 53.84
C LYS A 214 -31.74 52.84 55.33
N ARG A 215 -30.98 51.80 55.70
CA ARG A 215 -30.52 51.62 57.10
C ARG A 215 -29.65 52.78 57.57
N LYS A 216 -28.71 53.27 56.76
CA LYS A 216 -27.88 54.45 57.13
C LYS A 216 -28.71 55.72 57.33
N VAL A 217 -29.76 55.92 56.53
CA VAL A 217 -30.67 57.06 56.68
C VAL A 217 -31.48 56.94 57.98
N GLU A 218 -31.97 55.75 58.30
CA GLU A 218 -32.67 55.48 59.57
C GLU A 218 -31.75 55.70 60.78
N GLU A 219 -30.52 55.18 60.74
CA GLU A 219 -29.51 55.40 61.80
C GLU A 219 -29.18 56.87 61.98
N LYS A 220 -28.96 57.60 60.87
CA LYS A 220 -28.76 59.06 60.89
C LYS A 220 -29.93 59.77 61.56
N ASN A 221 -31.17 59.46 61.17
CA ASN A 221 -32.35 60.12 61.72
C ASN A 221 -32.54 59.80 63.21
N ARG A 222 -32.21 58.57 63.63
CA ARG A 222 -32.22 58.18 65.05
C ARG A 222 -31.17 58.92 65.86
N LEU A 223 -29.95 59.09 65.32
CA LEU A 223 -28.88 59.86 65.95
C LEU A 223 -29.24 61.34 66.07
N ILE A 224 -29.80 61.93 65.01
CA ILE A 224 -30.28 63.32 65.04
C ILE A 224 -31.40 63.48 66.08
N GLY A 225 -32.36 62.54 66.12
CA GLY A 225 -33.42 62.55 67.13
C GLY A 225 -32.88 62.45 68.57
N LEU A 226 -31.88 61.59 68.80
CA LEU A 226 -31.19 61.50 70.09
C LEU A 226 -30.45 62.80 70.43
N MET A 227 -29.76 63.43 69.48
CA MET A 227 -29.09 64.72 69.71
C MET A 227 -30.08 65.82 70.12
N PHE A 228 -31.24 65.90 69.45
CA PHE A 228 -32.28 66.84 69.85
C PHE A 228 -32.87 66.51 71.22
N PHE A 229 -33.06 65.22 71.53
CA PHE A 229 -33.55 64.79 72.84
C PHE A 229 -32.57 65.14 73.98
N PHE A 230 -31.28 64.85 73.82
CA PHE A 230 -30.25 65.20 74.79
C PHE A 230 -30.05 66.72 74.90
N GLY A 231 -30.05 67.46 73.79
CA GLY A 231 -29.98 68.91 73.81
C GLY A 231 -31.18 69.58 74.49
N TYR A 232 -32.37 68.98 74.40
CA TYR A 232 -33.56 69.44 75.12
C TYR A 232 -33.48 69.13 76.63
N PHE A 233 -32.94 67.96 76.99
CA PHE A 233 -32.73 67.56 78.39
C PHE A 233 -31.64 68.41 79.08
N ASP A 234 -30.54 68.72 78.40
CA ASP A 234 -29.50 69.60 78.95
C ASP A 234 -30.03 71.02 79.19
N ASN A 235 -30.94 71.52 78.35
CA ASN A 235 -31.62 72.80 78.55
C ASN A 235 -32.56 72.80 79.78
N ILE A 236 -33.30 71.72 80.01
CA ILE A 236 -34.17 71.57 81.19
C ILE A 236 -33.34 71.44 82.47
N THR A 237 -32.20 70.74 82.42
CA THR A 237 -31.32 70.56 83.58
C THR A 237 -30.55 71.84 83.92
N PHE A 238 -30.26 72.70 82.94
CA PHE A 238 -29.70 74.04 83.15
C PHE A 238 -30.72 75.02 83.75
N CYS A 239 -31.99 74.98 83.31
CA CYS A 239 -33.06 75.79 83.91
C CYS A 239 -33.42 75.36 85.36
N SER A 240 -33.25 74.09 85.71
CA SER A 240 -33.46 73.59 87.08
C SER A 240 -32.34 73.95 88.08
N LYS A 241 -31.19 74.46 87.61
CA LYS A 241 -30.03 74.82 88.47
C LYS A 241 -29.89 76.33 88.71
N ASN A 242 -30.74 77.15 88.11
CA ASN A 242 -30.76 78.61 88.24
C ASN A 242 -32.09 79.14 88.80
N MET A 243 -32.75 78.38 89.68
CA MET A 243 -33.91 78.85 90.45
C MET A 243 -33.81 78.40 91.90
#